data_AF-A0A7V0LPQ5-F1
#
_entry.id   AF-A0A7V0LPQ5-F1
#
_cell.length_a   1.000
_cell.length_b   1.000
_cell.length_c   1.000
_cell.angle_alpha   90.00
_cell.angle_beta   90.00
_cell.angle_gamma   90.00
#
_symmetry.space_group_name_H-M   'P 1'
#
loop_
_entity.id
_entity.type
_entity.pdbx_description
1 polymer ?
#
loop_
_entity_poly.entity_id
_entity_poly.type
_entity_poly.pdbx_seq_one_letter_code
_entity_poly.pdbx_strand_id
1 'polypeptide(L)' 'MSVEHSSQLLKGALDLCLLALISEEPSYGYEMVRKLQERGLTLVSEGSIYPSLSRLQKQGLIEG' A
#
# COMPACT_ATOMS: atom_id res chain seq x y z
N MET A 1 -8.38 -19.60 -17.08
CA MET A 1 -7.76 -19.50 -15.75
C MET A 1 -6.59 -18.51 -15.83
N SER A 2 -6.77 -17.26 -15.38
CA SER A 2 -5.65 -16.28 -15.34
C SER A 2 -5.91 -14.98 -14.57
N VAL A 3 -7.06 -14.80 -13.91
CA VAL A 3 -7.38 -13.52 -13.20
C VAL A 3 -6.65 -13.39 -11.86
N GLU A 4 -6.25 -14.50 -11.22
CA GLU A 4 -5.73 -14.50 -9.85
C GLU A 4 -4.31 -13.90 -9.73
N HIS A 5 -3.43 -14.18 -10.69
CA HIS A 5 -2.04 -13.73 -10.68
C HIS A 5 -1.92 -12.20 -10.72
N SER A 6 -2.74 -11.54 -11.53
CA SER A 6 -2.75 -10.07 -11.63
C SER A 6 -3.15 -9.42 -10.30
N SER A 7 -4.08 -10.04 -9.55
CA SER A 7 -4.51 -9.49 -8.26
C SER A 7 -3.42 -9.56 -7.19
N GLN A 8 -2.59 -10.60 -7.19
CA GLN A 8 -1.47 -10.74 -6.26
C GLN A 8 -0.32 -9.79 -6.61
N LEU A 9 -0.03 -9.62 -7.90
CA LEU A 9 0.96 -8.65 -8.36
C LEU A 9 0.57 -7.22 -7.96
N LEU A 10 -0.71 -6.85 -8.12
CA LEU A 10 -1.18 -5.53 -7.69
C LEU A 10 -1.07 -5.31 -6.17
N LYS A 11 -1.36 -6.34 -5.37
CA LYS A 11 -1.17 -6.27 -3.90
C LYS A 11 0.30 -6.08 -3.53
N GLY A 12 1.19 -6.85 -4.14
CA GLY A 12 2.63 -6.72 -3.92
C GLY A 12 3.18 -5.36 -4.37
N ALA A 13 2.71 -4.85 -5.51
CA ALA A 13 3.09 -3.52 -5.98
C ALA A 13 2.63 -2.42 -5.00
N LEU A 14 1.41 -2.52 -4.48
CA LEU A 14 0.91 -1.57 -3.47
C LEU A 14 1.74 -1.64 -2.18
N ASP A 15 2.12 -2.83 -1.71
CA ASP A 15 3.00 -2.98 -0.55
C ASP A 15 4.33 -2.25 -0.74
N LEU A 16 4.96 -2.40 -1.90
CA LEU A 16 6.21 -1.71 -2.23
C LEU A 16 6.04 -0.20 -2.25
N CYS A 17 4.94 0.31 -2.80
CA CYS A 17 4.65 1.74 -2.80
C CYS A 17 4.45 2.29 -1.37
N LEU A 18 3.77 1.54 -0.50
CA LEU A 18 3.56 1.93 0.90
C LEU A 18 4.88 1.93 1.68
N LEU A 19 5.71 0.90 1.52
CA LEU A 19 7.03 0.85 2.15
C LEU A 19 7.93 1.99 1.67
N ALA A 20 7.91 2.31 0.37
CA ALA A 20 8.65 3.45 -0.17
C ALA A 20 8.21 4.76 0.48
N LEU A 21 6.91 5.02 0.61
CA LEU A 21 6.40 6.22 1.28
C LEU A 21 6.80 6.27 2.76
N ILE A 22 6.67 5.17 3.49
CA ILE A 22 7.05 5.10 4.91
C ILE A 22 8.55 5.33 5.10
N SER A 23 9.37 4.86 4.15
CA SER A 23 10.82 5.06 4.19
C SER A 23 11.25 6.52 3.97
N GLU A 24 10.41 7.32 3.29
CA GLU A 24 10.63 8.76 3.14
C GLU A 24 10.29 9.49 4.44
N GLU A 25 9.11 9.21 5.02
CA GLU A 25 8.67 9.80 6.29
C GLU A 25 7.51 9.02 6.95
N PRO A 26 7.41 9.01 8.29
CA PRO A 26 6.22 8.51 8.98
C PRO A 26 4.98 9.24 8.48
N SER A 27 4.00 8.48 7.97
CA SER A 27 2.77 9.04 7.39
C SER A 27 1.54 8.37 8.00
N TYR A 28 0.45 9.10 8.13
CA TYR A 28 -0.85 8.52 8.50
C TYR A 28 -1.55 7.90 7.28
N GLY A 29 -2.42 6.92 7.49
CA GLY A 29 -3.10 6.18 6.41
C GLY A 29 -3.77 7.08 5.37
N TYR A 30 -4.53 8.09 5.81
CA TYR A 30 -5.16 9.07 4.93
C TYR A 30 -4.13 9.83 4.06
N GLU A 31 -3.01 10.24 4.66
CA GLU A 31 -1.97 10.97 3.95
C GLU A 31 -1.27 10.09 2.91
N MET A 32 -1.05 8.80 3.22
CA MET A 32 -0.53 7.83 2.26
C MET A 32 -1.45 7.72 1.03
N VAL A 33 -2.78 7.64 1.23
CA VAL A 33 -3.73 7.61 0.11
C VAL A 33 -3.57 8.85 -0.76
N ARG A 34 -3.55 10.04 -0.16
CA ARG A 34 -3.36 11.31 -0.89
C ARG A 34 -2.07 11.31 -1.70
N LYS A 35 -0.93 10.97 -1.08
CA LYS A 35 0.39 10.94 -1.74
C LYS A 35 0.42 9.93 -2.90
N LEU A 36 -0.18 8.75 -2.73
CA LEU A 36 -0.25 7.75 -3.81
C LEU A 36 -1.10 8.25 -4.98
N GLN A 37 -2.25 8.86 -4.71
CA GLN A 37 -3.11 9.44 -5.74
C GLN A 37 -2.41 10.57 -6.51
N GLU A 38 -1.69 11.45 -5.82
CA GLU A 38 -0.88 12.52 -6.43
C GLU A 38 0.25 11.98 -7.31
N ARG A 39 0.79 10.80 -6.99
CA ARG A 39 1.78 10.07 -7.80
C ARG A 39 1.15 9.23 -8.94
N GLY A 40 -0.15 9.37 -9.19
CA GLY A 40 -0.87 8.74 -10.31
C GLY A 40 -1.60 7.44 -9.98
N LEU A 41 -1.56 6.97 -8.73
CA LEU A 41 -2.29 5.78 -8.28
C LEU A 41 -3.72 6.15 -7.85
N THR A 42 -4.50 6.68 -8.77
CA THR A 42 -5.82 7.29 -8.51
C THR A 42 -6.87 6.32 -7.96
N LEU A 43 -6.70 5.01 -8.17
CA LEU A 43 -7.61 3.97 -7.67
C LEU A 43 -7.34 3.55 -6.22
N VAL A 44 -6.25 4.05 -5.61
CA VAL A 44 -5.92 3.76 -4.21
C VAL A 44 -6.91 4.47 -3.30
N SER A 45 -7.40 3.73 -2.30
CA SER A 45 -8.29 4.20 -1.24
C SER A 45 -7.89 3.61 0.12
N GLU A 46 -8.48 4.11 1.19
CA GLU A 46 -8.34 3.54 2.54
C GLU A 46 -8.63 2.04 2.58
N GLY A 47 -9.69 1.60 1.89
CA GLY A 47 -10.06 0.19 1.79
C GLY A 47 -9.02 -0.69 1.08
N SER A 48 -8.14 -0.09 0.28
CA SER A 48 -7.02 -0.79 -0.37
C SER A 48 -5.73 -0.79 0.45
N ILE A 49 -5.47 0.28 1.21
CA ILE A 49 -4.20 0.43 1.94
C ILE A 49 -4.23 -0.27 3.31
N TYR A 50 -5.34 -0.24 4.06
CA TYR A 50 -5.35 -0.80 5.41
C TYR A 50 -5.13 -2.32 5.45
N PRO A 51 -5.69 -3.13 4.53
CA PRO A 51 -5.34 -4.54 4.45
C PRO A 51 -3.85 -4.78 4.14
N SER A 52 -3.23 -3.88 3.37
CA SER A 52 -1.81 -3.92 3.02
C SER A 52 -0.93 -3.53 4.20
N LEU A 53 -1.25 -2.44 4.89
CA LEU A 53 -0.57 -2.03 6.14
C LEU A 53 -0.67 -3.12 7.21
N SER A 54 -1.86 -3.72 7.41
CA SER A 54 -2.02 -4.82 8.36
C SER A 54 -1.17 -6.03 8.01
N ARG A 55 -1.02 -6.35 6.71
CA ARG A 55 -0.14 -7.44 6.26
C ARG A 55 1.33 -7.10 6.50
N LEU A 56 1.77 -5.91 6.15
CA LEU A 56 3.15 -5.43 6.36
C LEU A 56 3.52 -5.44 7.85
N GLN A 57 2.60 -5.02 8.73
CA GLN A 57 2.79 -5.06 10.18
C GLN A 57 2.90 -6.50 10.70
N LYS A 58 2.05 -7.41 10.23
CA LYS A 58 2.14 -8.86 10.57
C LYS A 58 3.44 -9.49 10.10
N GLN A 59 4.04 -8.97 9.03
CA GLN A 59 5.35 -9.38 8.52
C GLN A 59 6.52 -8.74 9.26
N GLY A 60 6.26 -7.80 10.20
CA GLY A 60 7.30 -7.08 10.93
C GLY A 60 8.07 -6.07 10.07
N LEU A 61 7.50 -5.66 8.93
CA LEU A 61 8.15 -4.69 8.03
C LEU A 61 7.86 -3.23 8.42
N ILE A 62 6.77 -3.01 9.16
CA ILE A 62 6.38 -1.70 9.68
C ILE A 62 5.85 -1.84 11.11
N GLU A 63 5.89 -0.74 11.84
CA GLU A 63 5.35 -0.59 13.19
C GLU A 63 4.27 0.50 13.19
N GLY A 64 3.34 0.44 14.14
CA GLY A 64 2.21 1.37 14.26
C GLY A 64 1.99 1.81 15.68
#